data_AF-A0A0D2QAG1-F1
#
_entry.id   AF-A0A0D2QAG1-F1
#
_cell.length_a   1.000
_cell.length_b   1.000
_cell.length_c   1.000
_cell.angle_alpha   90.00
_cell.angle_beta   90.00
_cell.angle_gamma   90.00
#
_symmetry.space_group_name_H-M   'P 1'
#
loop_
_entity.id
_entity.type
_entity.pdbx_description
1 polymer ?
#
loop_
_entity_poly.entity_id
_entity_poly.type
_entity_poly.pdbx_seq_one_letter_code
_entity_poly.pdbx_strand_id
1 'polypeptide(L)'
;MGNSQSPPPNPRFNSASRAFTPKELEDLKSLFNSLAAQSQTNGQYVSSSVFQVYFGLKGPLGERMFDLATQGRKDDKLTFEDLVITKGTYVKGTNDEIEEFIYRLLDVTDDEILTRSDLDSVLVNMFNHIFQLKGSQPESSSHCYMVETFLNAATFSKDHEGRDKSMSFEDFKSWCTLVPSVKKFLSNLLVPPDPGRPGSKVPKLQYSENIDSSILLLRDEYAWHMGGALSHEELEEWKLLYHSSLNGLSFNTFLGNIS
;
A
#
# COMPACT_ATOMS: atom_id res chain seq x y z
N MET A 1 0.48 36.60 37.14
CA MET A 1 1.06 35.26 36.96
C MET A 1 0.05 34.43 36.20
N GLY A 2 0.19 34.31 34.88
CA GLY A 2 -0.72 33.55 34.04
C GLY A 2 -0.24 32.10 33.97
N ASN A 3 -0.99 31.17 34.55
CA ASN A 3 -0.75 29.75 34.39
C ASN A 3 -1.13 29.38 32.95
N SER A 4 -0.13 29.25 32.08
CA SER A 4 -0.23 28.50 30.84
C SER A 4 -0.43 27.02 31.19
N GLN A 5 -1.69 26.65 31.47
CA GLN A 5 -2.07 25.25 31.49
C GLN A 5 -1.87 24.70 30.08
N SER A 6 -0.92 23.80 29.93
CA SER A 6 -0.75 22.99 28.72
C SER A 6 -2.11 22.37 28.37
N PRO A 7 -2.48 22.30 27.08
CA PRO A 7 -3.69 21.61 26.67
C PRO A 7 -3.72 20.20 27.27
N PRO A 8 -4.90 19.70 27.69
CA PRO A 8 -5.01 18.33 28.18
C PRO A 8 -4.48 17.37 27.10
N PRO A 9 -3.64 16.39 27.47
CA PRO A 9 -3.00 15.52 26.50
C PRO A 9 -4.06 14.70 25.75
N ASN A 10 -3.92 14.64 24.43
CA ASN A 10 -4.84 13.94 23.55
C ASN A 10 -4.96 12.47 23.98
N PRO A 11 -6.16 11.98 24.37
CA PRO A 11 -6.32 10.60 24.86
C PRO A 11 -5.94 9.56 23.80
N ARG A 12 -6.14 9.86 22.51
CA ARG A 12 -5.71 8.98 21.41
C ARG A 12 -4.19 8.87 21.33
N PHE A 13 -3.49 9.99 21.49
CA PHE A 13 -2.02 9.99 21.52
C PHE A 13 -1.47 9.15 22.67
N ASN A 14 -2.05 9.32 23.87
CA ASN A 14 -1.63 8.53 25.05
C ASN A 14 -1.87 7.03 24.85
N SER A 15 -2.98 6.66 24.21
CA SER A 15 -3.28 5.26 23.89
C SER A 15 -2.30 4.71 22.84
N ALA A 16 -2.12 5.42 21.72
CA ALA A 16 -1.24 5.00 20.64
C ALA A 16 0.24 4.90 21.09
N SER A 17 0.70 5.85 21.91
CA SER A 17 2.07 5.87 22.43
C SER A 17 2.43 4.61 23.22
N ARG A 18 1.45 3.93 23.83
CA ARG A 18 1.68 2.68 24.60
C ARG A 18 2.03 1.49 23.71
N ALA A 19 1.76 1.56 22.40
CA ALA A 19 2.13 0.53 21.44
C ALA A 19 3.62 0.58 21.05
N PHE A 20 4.35 1.60 21.52
CA PHE A 20 5.75 1.84 21.20
C PHE A 20 6.61 1.73 22.45
N THR A 21 7.82 1.19 22.28
CA THR A 21 8.89 1.30 23.26
C THR A 21 9.40 2.75 23.34
N PRO A 22 10.07 3.15 24.44
CA PRO A 22 10.67 4.48 24.54
C PRO A 22 11.66 4.79 23.40
N LYS A 23 12.39 3.77 22.93
CA LYS A 23 13.33 3.92 21.83
C LYS A 23 12.63 4.17 20.50
N GLU A 24 11.58 3.40 20.20
CA GLU A 24 10.78 3.62 18.98
C GLU A 24 10.12 5.01 18.97
N LEU A 25 9.68 5.53 20.11
CA LEU A 25 9.14 6.90 20.20
C LEU A 25 10.21 7.96 19.96
N GLU A 26 11.42 7.77 20.48
CA GLU A 26 12.57 8.66 20.24
C GLU A 26 12.97 8.66 18.75
N ASP A 27 13.05 7.48 18.14
CA ASP A 27 13.37 7.33 16.72
C ASP A 27 12.27 7.96 15.85
N LEU A 28 11.00 7.78 16.23
CA LEU A 28 9.87 8.39 15.53
C LEU A 28 9.87 9.93 15.67
N LYS A 29 10.27 10.45 16.83
CA LYS A 29 10.44 11.89 17.04
C LYS A 29 11.59 12.45 16.22
N SER A 30 12.69 11.71 16.11
CA SER A 30 13.84 12.06 15.27
C SER A 30 13.45 12.09 13.79
N LEU A 31 12.67 11.10 13.34
CA LEU A 31 12.08 11.08 12.00
C LEU A 31 11.18 12.30 11.78
N PHE A 32 10.25 12.58 12.69
CA PHE A 32 9.36 13.73 12.59
C PHE A 32 10.14 15.04 12.43
N ASN A 33 11.13 15.28 13.29
CA ASN A 33 11.95 16.49 13.23
C ASN A 33 12.68 16.62 11.89
N SER A 34 13.20 15.52 11.35
CA SER A 34 13.85 15.51 10.03
C SER A 34 12.88 15.89 8.90
N LEU A 35 11.67 15.32 8.90
CA LEU A 35 10.65 15.62 7.89
C LEU A 35 10.10 17.04 8.03
N ALA A 36 9.91 17.53 9.26
CA ALA A 36 9.43 18.87 9.51
C ALA A 36 10.49 19.93 9.10
N ALA A 37 11.78 19.63 9.27
CA ALA A 37 12.86 20.46 8.75
C ALA A 37 12.85 20.53 7.21
N GLN A 38 12.63 19.39 6.53
CA GLN A 38 12.48 19.35 5.07
C GLN A 38 11.25 20.11 4.56
N SER A 39 10.19 20.19 5.38
CA SER A 39 8.97 20.93 5.06
C SER A 39 9.12 22.45 5.14
N GLN A 40 10.29 22.96 5.55
CA GLN A 40 10.57 24.39 5.74
C GLN A 40 9.63 25.08 6.76
N THR A 41 9.08 24.31 7.70
CA THR A 41 8.10 24.77 8.71
C THR A 41 8.76 25.16 10.04
N ASN A 42 10.09 25.34 10.06
CA ASN A 42 10.89 25.48 11.27
C ASN A 42 10.66 24.33 12.29
N GLY A 43 10.39 23.12 11.79
CA GLY A 43 10.23 21.93 12.64
C GLY A 43 8.86 21.80 13.31
N GLN A 44 7.86 22.60 12.92
CA GLN A 44 6.54 22.58 13.57
C GLN A 44 5.63 21.44 13.08
N TYR A 45 5.65 21.15 11.79
CA TYR A 45 4.80 20.14 11.17
C TYR A 45 5.41 19.61 9.87
N VAL A 46 4.93 18.44 9.44
CA VAL A 46 5.27 17.86 8.13
C VAL A 46 4.16 18.23 7.14
N SER A 47 4.54 18.81 6.00
CA SER A 47 3.62 19.11 4.89
C SER A 47 3.28 17.84 4.09
N SER A 48 2.13 17.83 3.41
CA SER A 48 1.70 16.70 2.57
C SER A 48 2.75 16.29 1.52
N SER A 49 3.39 17.26 0.86
CA SER A 49 4.40 17.00 -0.16
C SER A 49 5.60 16.20 0.38
N VAL A 50 6.18 16.63 1.51
CA VAL A 50 7.31 15.94 2.15
C VAL A 50 6.90 14.56 2.66
N PHE A 51 5.71 14.43 3.25
CA PHE A 51 5.17 13.15 3.70
C PHE A 51 5.06 12.14 2.54
N GLN A 52 4.42 12.56 1.45
CA GLN A 52 4.22 11.73 0.27
C GLN A 52 5.55 11.32 -0.36
N VAL A 53 6.50 12.25 -0.51
CA VAL A 53 7.85 11.95 -1.03
C VAL A 53 8.57 10.94 -0.15
N TYR A 54 8.56 11.14 1.18
CA TYR A 54 9.27 10.24 2.10
C TYR A 54 8.73 8.81 2.06
N PHE A 55 7.40 8.65 2.00
CA PHE A 55 6.76 7.33 1.90
C PHE A 55 6.58 6.84 0.46
N GLY A 56 7.12 7.54 -0.55
CA GLY A 56 6.99 7.14 -1.95
C GLY A 56 5.54 7.01 -2.43
N LEU A 57 4.62 7.74 -1.80
CA LEU A 57 3.21 7.81 -2.16
C LEU A 57 3.02 8.95 -3.16
N LYS A 58 2.12 8.78 -4.13
CA LYS A 58 1.81 9.80 -5.13
C LYS A 58 0.30 9.80 -5.39
N GLY A 59 -0.20 10.90 -5.94
CA GLY A 59 -1.58 11.00 -6.41
C GLY A 59 -2.64 10.76 -5.32
N PRO A 60 -3.85 10.32 -5.70
CA PRO A 60 -4.99 10.23 -4.78
C PRO A 60 -4.74 9.38 -3.54
N LEU A 61 -4.01 8.26 -3.68
CA LEU A 61 -3.65 7.40 -2.55
C LEU A 61 -2.74 8.10 -1.52
N GLY A 62 -1.79 8.91 -1.99
CA GLY A 62 -0.89 9.67 -1.13
C GLY A 62 -1.60 10.80 -0.39
N GLU A 63 -2.48 11.52 -1.09
CA GLU A 63 -3.34 12.54 -0.51
C GLU A 63 -4.26 11.95 0.55
N ARG A 64 -4.92 10.83 0.23
CA ARG A 64 -5.81 10.14 1.17
C ARG A 64 -5.08 9.62 2.40
N MET A 65 -3.89 9.05 2.24
CA MET A 65 -3.05 8.63 3.37
C MET A 65 -2.71 9.81 4.28
N PHE A 66 -2.36 10.96 3.70
CA PHE A 66 -2.04 12.15 4.48
C PHE A 66 -3.27 12.69 5.23
N ASP A 67 -4.44 12.68 4.59
CA ASP A 67 -5.70 13.08 5.24
C ASP A 67 -6.05 12.19 6.42
N LEU A 68 -5.94 10.86 6.26
CA LEU A 68 -6.14 9.92 7.36
C LEU A 68 -5.09 10.12 8.46
N ALA A 69 -3.83 10.37 8.08
CA ALA A 69 -2.76 10.61 9.04
C ALA A 69 -3.02 11.87 9.88
N THR A 70 -3.48 12.96 9.25
CA THR A 70 -3.87 14.21 9.93
C THR A 70 -5.25 14.18 10.58
N GLN A 71 -5.88 13.01 10.66
CA GLN A 71 -7.22 12.80 11.23
C GLN A 71 -8.30 13.68 10.56
N GLY A 72 -8.13 13.99 9.27
CA GLY A 72 -9.10 14.74 8.47
C GLY A 72 -9.16 16.24 8.75
N ARG A 73 -8.16 16.84 9.42
CA ARG A 73 -8.17 18.28 9.74
C ARG A 73 -8.08 19.20 8.52
N LYS A 74 -7.56 18.70 7.39
CA LYS A 74 -7.39 19.45 6.11
C LYS A 74 -6.61 20.78 6.28
N ASP A 75 -5.69 20.84 7.24
CA ASP A 75 -4.86 22.00 7.55
C ASP A 75 -3.45 21.95 6.90
N ASP A 76 -3.19 20.88 6.12
CA ASP A 76 -1.89 20.52 5.54
C ASP A 76 -0.77 20.36 6.59
N LYS A 77 -1.13 19.96 7.82
CA LYS A 77 -0.20 19.89 8.96
C LYS A 77 -0.28 18.55 9.65
N LEU A 78 0.69 17.68 9.36
CA LEU A 78 0.93 16.50 10.18
C LEU A 78 1.81 16.88 11.38
N THR A 79 1.27 16.70 12.58
CA THR A 79 2.01 16.90 13.84
C THR A 79 2.67 15.60 14.30
N PHE A 80 3.54 15.69 15.32
CA PHE A 80 4.14 14.50 15.91
C PHE A 80 3.07 13.58 16.53
N GLU A 81 2.04 14.16 17.17
CA GLU A 81 0.95 13.39 17.76
C GLU A 81 0.19 12.60 16.71
N ASP A 82 -0.10 13.22 15.56
CA ASP A 82 -0.75 12.55 14.43
C ASP A 82 0.10 11.38 13.95
N LEU A 83 1.39 11.60 13.71
CA LEU A 83 2.28 10.55 13.25
C LEU A 83 2.32 9.35 14.21
N VAL A 84 2.33 9.60 15.52
CA VAL A 84 2.27 8.54 16.54
C VAL A 84 0.92 7.84 16.52
N ILE A 85 -0.19 8.57 16.43
CA ILE A 85 -1.53 8.00 16.36
C ILE A 85 -1.67 7.12 15.11
N THR A 86 -1.33 7.64 13.93
CA THR A 86 -1.43 6.93 12.67
C THR A 86 -0.57 5.67 12.67
N LYS A 87 0.71 5.75 13.06
CA LYS A 87 1.56 4.55 13.13
C LYS A 87 1.11 3.59 14.23
N GLY A 88 0.58 4.11 15.34
CA GLY A 88 0.03 3.30 16.42
C GLY A 88 -1.13 2.44 15.95
N THR A 89 -2.04 2.99 15.14
CA THR A 89 -3.17 2.27 14.57
C THR A 89 -2.77 1.41 13.37
N TYR A 90 -2.09 1.99 12.38
CA TYR A 90 -1.87 1.35 11.08
C TYR A 90 -0.68 0.38 11.05
N VAL A 91 0.32 0.55 11.92
CA VAL A 91 1.51 -0.32 11.96
C VAL A 91 1.51 -1.24 13.18
N LYS A 92 1.01 -0.76 14.32
CA LYS A 92 1.04 -1.48 15.61
C LYS A 92 -0.33 -1.90 16.12
N GLY A 93 -1.41 -1.57 15.40
CA GLY A 93 -2.77 -1.89 15.79
C GLY A 93 -3.08 -3.38 15.65
N THR A 94 -4.29 -3.74 16.07
CA THR A 94 -4.86 -5.05 15.80
C THR A 94 -5.12 -5.22 14.30
N ASN A 95 -5.27 -6.47 13.84
CA ASN A 95 -5.57 -6.73 12.42
C ASN A 95 -6.85 -6.02 11.97
N ASP A 96 -7.88 -5.96 12.80
CA ASP A 96 -9.13 -5.25 12.47
C ASP A 96 -8.91 -3.74 12.35
N GLU A 97 -8.15 -3.12 13.26
CA GLU A 97 -7.82 -1.68 13.17
C GLU A 97 -7.01 -1.35 11.91
N ILE A 98 -6.05 -2.21 11.55
CA ILE A 98 -5.25 -2.05 10.33
C ILE A 98 -6.12 -2.23 9.08
N GLU A 99 -6.97 -3.25 9.06
CA GLU A 99 -7.90 -3.51 7.95
C GLU A 99 -8.91 -2.38 7.78
N GLU A 100 -9.48 -1.86 8.87
CA GLU A 100 -10.40 -0.71 8.84
C GLU A 100 -9.68 0.55 8.34
N PHE A 101 -8.44 0.78 8.76
CA PHE A 101 -7.64 1.88 8.25
C PHE A 101 -7.42 1.75 6.74
N ILE A 102 -7.06 0.56 6.25
CA ILE A 102 -6.86 0.31 4.82
C ILE A 102 -8.16 0.49 4.04
N TYR A 103 -9.28 -0.02 4.56
CA TYR A 103 -10.59 0.15 3.93
C TYR A 103 -10.94 1.64 3.74
N ARG A 104 -10.69 2.48 4.76
CA ARG A 104 -10.87 3.93 4.66
C ARG A 104 -9.88 4.61 3.73
N LEU A 105 -8.67 4.06 3.63
CA LEU A 105 -7.62 4.55 2.71
C LEU A 105 -7.99 4.31 1.25
N LEU A 106 -8.72 3.23 0.96
CA LEU A 106 -9.14 2.90 -0.40
C LEU A 106 -10.18 3.88 -0.95
N ASP A 107 -11.03 4.47 -0.11
CA ASP A 107 -11.92 5.56 -0.51
C ASP A 107 -11.10 6.84 -0.71
N VAL A 108 -10.55 6.98 -1.91
CA VAL A 108 -9.68 8.11 -2.28
C VAL A 108 -10.46 9.39 -2.58
N THR A 109 -11.76 9.28 -2.88
CA THR A 109 -12.64 10.45 -3.03
C THR A 109 -13.07 11.08 -1.71
N ASP A 110 -12.94 10.36 -0.59
CA ASP A 110 -13.34 10.82 0.75
C ASP A 110 -14.85 11.13 0.84
N ASP A 111 -15.67 10.33 0.15
CA ASP A 111 -17.13 10.46 0.14
C ASP A 111 -17.85 9.41 0.99
N GLU A 112 -17.08 8.59 1.73
CA GLU A 112 -17.52 7.49 2.58
C GLU A 112 -18.12 6.30 1.81
N ILE A 113 -17.95 6.26 0.48
CA ILE A 113 -18.44 5.20 -0.40
C ILE A 113 -17.27 4.63 -1.20
N LEU A 114 -16.84 3.42 -0.85
CA LEU A 114 -15.78 2.75 -1.60
C LEU A 114 -16.32 2.18 -2.93
N THR A 115 -16.14 2.92 -4.03
CA THR A 115 -16.62 2.51 -5.36
C THR A 115 -15.58 1.71 -6.13
N ARG A 116 -15.99 1.15 -7.28
CA ARG A 116 -15.05 0.51 -8.22
C ARG A 116 -14.02 1.51 -8.76
N SER A 117 -14.40 2.77 -8.94
CA SER A 117 -13.50 3.82 -9.46
C SER A 117 -12.39 4.18 -8.47
N ASP A 118 -12.71 4.17 -7.17
CA ASP A 118 -11.71 4.35 -6.11
C ASP A 118 -10.67 3.22 -6.13
N LEU A 119 -11.17 1.98 -6.19
CA LEU A 119 -10.33 0.79 -6.22
C LEU A 119 -9.44 0.75 -7.47
N ASP A 120 -9.98 1.15 -8.64
CA ASP A 120 -9.24 1.27 -9.89
C ASP A 120 -8.09 2.28 -9.75
N SER A 121 -8.40 3.48 -9.23
CA SER A 121 -7.42 4.53 -9.01
C SER A 121 -6.26 4.09 -8.10
N VAL A 122 -6.57 3.34 -7.04
CA VAL A 122 -5.56 2.78 -6.14
C VAL A 122 -4.72 1.72 -6.85
N LEU A 123 -5.35 0.76 -7.53
CA LEU A 123 -4.64 -0.31 -8.23
C LEU A 123 -3.72 0.23 -9.33
N VAL A 124 -4.20 1.16 -10.16
CA VAL A 124 -3.37 1.81 -11.18
C VAL A 124 -2.14 2.46 -10.56
N ASN A 125 -2.31 3.18 -9.45
CA ASN A 125 -1.20 3.82 -8.75
C ASN A 125 -0.19 2.81 -8.17
N MET A 126 -0.70 1.74 -7.56
CA MET A 126 0.13 0.65 -7.05
C MET A 126 0.96 -0.02 -8.14
N PHE A 127 0.33 -0.37 -9.27
CA PHE A 127 1.02 -1.01 -10.39
C PHE A 127 2.07 -0.06 -11.00
N ASN A 128 1.75 1.22 -11.17
CA ASN A 128 2.71 2.23 -11.61
C ASN A 128 3.93 2.32 -10.67
N HIS A 129 3.71 2.25 -9.36
CA HIS A 129 4.77 2.29 -8.36
C HIS A 129 5.65 1.04 -8.40
N ILE A 130 5.04 -0.16 -8.41
CA ILE A 130 5.75 -1.44 -8.30
C ILE A 130 6.52 -1.77 -9.58
N PHE A 131 5.90 -1.60 -10.73
CA PHE A 131 6.48 -2.00 -12.02
C PHE A 131 7.21 -0.85 -12.73
N GLN A 132 7.35 0.31 -12.07
CA GLN A 132 8.04 1.52 -12.57
C GLN A 132 7.71 1.82 -14.03
N LEU A 133 6.43 2.05 -14.32
CA LEU A 133 5.96 2.35 -15.67
C LEU A 133 6.66 3.62 -16.19
N LYS A 134 7.77 3.44 -16.90
CA LYS A 134 8.47 4.52 -17.59
C LYS A 134 7.53 4.99 -18.70
N GLY A 135 7.10 6.24 -18.58
CA GLY A 135 6.29 6.91 -19.59
C GLY A 135 6.99 6.91 -20.94
N SER A 136 6.73 5.89 -21.74
CA SER A 136 6.93 5.86 -23.19
C SER A 136 6.46 4.51 -23.76
N GLN A 137 5.23 4.10 -23.46
CA GLN A 137 4.35 3.43 -24.41
C GLN A 137 2.90 3.73 -23.97
N PRO A 138 2.05 4.27 -24.86
CA PRO A 138 0.63 4.37 -24.58
C PRO A 138 0.12 2.93 -24.47
N GLU A 139 -0.47 2.56 -23.34
CA GLU A 139 -1.19 1.30 -23.18
C GLU A 139 -0.32 0.03 -23.34
N SER A 140 0.49 -0.31 -22.33
CA SER A 140 0.78 -1.73 -22.14
C SER A 140 -0.52 -2.44 -21.78
N SER A 141 -1.20 -3.02 -22.77
CA SER A 141 -2.47 -3.76 -22.61
C SER A 141 -2.44 -4.82 -21.50
N SER A 142 -1.25 -5.33 -21.18
CA SER A 142 -0.97 -6.26 -20.05
C SER A 142 -1.37 -5.70 -18.68
N HIS A 143 -0.94 -4.48 -18.35
CA HIS A 143 -1.19 -3.92 -17.01
C HIS A 143 -2.65 -3.50 -16.83
N CYS A 144 -3.28 -2.98 -17.89
CA CYS A 144 -4.71 -2.69 -17.90
C CYS A 144 -5.53 -3.97 -17.65
N TYR A 145 -5.12 -5.09 -18.28
CA TYR A 145 -5.73 -6.39 -18.05
C TYR A 145 -5.57 -6.90 -16.60
N MET A 146 -4.40 -6.68 -15.98
CA MET A 146 -4.16 -7.11 -14.60
C MET A 146 -4.92 -6.30 -13.56
N VAL A 147 -4.98 -4.97 -13.73
CA VAL A 147 -5.82 -4.10 -12.89
C VAL A 147 -7.27 -4.56 -12.99
N GLU A 148 -7.77 -4.77 -14.20
CA GLU A 148 -9.14 -5.25 -14.43
C GLU A 148 -9.39 -6.66 -13.83
N THR A 149 -8.40 -7.54 -13.87
CA THR A 149 -8.49 -8.86 -13.22
C THR A 149 -8.66 -8.73 -11.70
N PHE A 150 -7.91 -7.82 -11.07
CA PHE A 150 -7.98 -7.60 -9.62
C PHE A 150 -9.28 -6.89 -9.22
N LEU A 151 -9.76 -5.97 -10.06
CA LEU A 151 -11.06 -5.32 -9.90
C LEU A 151 -12.22 -6.30 -10.07
N ASN A 152 -12.11 -7.28 -10.97
CA ASN A 152 -13.15 -8.28 -11.20
C ASN A 152 -13.22 -9.33 -10.09
N ALA A 153 -12.17 -9.48 -9.29
CA ALA A 153 -12.19 -10.26 -8.07
C ALA A 153 -12.92 -9.54 -6.91
N ALA A 154 -13.17 -8.23 -7.01
CA ALA A 154 -13.85 -7.46 -5.98
C ALA A 154 -15.38 -7.58 -6.07
N THR A 155 -16.02 -7.70 -4.92
CA THR A 155 -17.48 -7.65 -4.79
C THR A 155 -17.90 -6.27 -4.31
N PHE A 156 -18.98 -5.73 -4.89
CA PHE A 156 -19.60 -4.47 -4.47
C PHE A 156 -21.04 -4.80 -4.09
N SER A 157 -21.26 -5.22 -2.84
CA SER A 157 -22.58 -5.73 -2.40
C SER A 157 -23.49 -4.64 -1.82
N LYS A 158 -22.92 -3.51 -1.39
CA LYS A 158 -23.66 -2.44 -0.72
C LYS A 158 -24.37 -1.59 -1.77
N ASP A 159 -25.70 -1.54 -1.65
CA ASP A 159 -26.56 -0.74 -2.50
C ASP A 159 -26.76 0.65 -1.89
N HIS A 160 -26.78 1.64 -2.76
CA HIS A 160 -27.03 3.04 -2.43
C HIS A 160 -28.09 3.52 -3.40
N GLU A 161 -29.27 3.91 -2.91
CA GLU A 161 -30.39 4.31 -3.78
C GLU A 161 -29.96 5.37 -4.81
N GLY A 162 -29.90 4.98 -6.09
CA GLY A 162 -29.53 5.86 -7.21
C GLY A 162 -28.03 6.09 -7.42
N ARG A 163 -27.14 5.35 -6.74
CA ARG A 163 -25.68 5.35 -6.98
C ARG A 163 -25.18 3.97 -7.39
N ASP A 164 -23.95 3.91 -7.89
CA ASP A 164 -23.27 2.65 -8.14
C ASP A 164 -23.08 1.87 -6.84
N LYS A 165 -23.06 0.54 -6.95
CA LYS A 165 -22.80 -0.34 -5.82
C LYS A 165 -21.41 -0.06 -5.25
N SER A 166 -21.31 -0.14 -3.94
CA SER A 166 -20.06 0.06 -3.21
C SER A 166 -19.60 -1.20 -2.50
N MET A 167 -18.32 -1.22 -2.15
CA MET A 167 -17.67 -2.30 -1.43
C MET A 167 -17.96 -2.12 0.06
N SER A 168 -18.52 -3.15 0.70
CA SER A 168 -18.61 -3.20 2.16
C SER A 168 -17.27 -3.57 2.80
N PHE A 169 -17.16 -3.45 4.13
CA PHE A 169 -15.95 -3.88 4.84
C PHE A 169 -15.74 -5.40 4.72
N GLU A 170 -16.82 -6.18 4.75
CA GLU A 170 -16.80 -7.63 4.54
C GLU A 170 -16.37 -8.00 3.11
N ASP A 171 -16.84 -7.25 2.10
CA ASP A 171 -16.40 -7.42 0.72
C ASP A 171 -14.90 -7.13 0.59
N PHE A 172 -14.41 -6.06 1.24
CA PHE A 172 -12.98 -5.71 1.27
C PHE A 172 -12.14 -6.82 1.91
N LYS A 173 -12.57 -7.39 3.03
CA LYS A 173 -11.87 -8.50 3.67
C LYS A 173 -11.82 -9.72 2.75
N SER A 174 -12.95 -10.05 2.12
CA SER A 174 -13.03 -11.13 1.13
C SER A 174 -12.07 -10.90 -0.03
N TRP A 175 -12.09 -9.69 -0.62
CA TRP A 175 -11.19 -9.31 -1.70
C TRP A 175 -9.72 -9.42 -1.30
N CYS A 176 -9.35 -8.98 -0.10
CA CYS A 176 -7.99 -9.10 0.43
C CYS A 176 -7.50 -10.56 0.53
N THR A 177 -8.40 -11.54 0.70
CA THR A 177 -8.03 -12.97 0.65
C THR A 177 -7.74 -13.45 -0.77
N LEU A 178 -8.38 -12.85 -1.77
CA LEU A 178 -8.20 -13.18 -3.19
C LEU A 178 -6.98 -12.48 -3.78
N VAL A 179 -6.64 -11.27 -3.30
CA VAL A 179 -5.48 -10.48 -3.74
C VAL A 179 -4.49 -10.20 -2.59
N PRO A 180 -3.80 -11.23 -2.07
CA PRO A 180 -2.92 -11.09 -0.91
C PRO A 180 -1.75 -10.14 -1.16
N SER A 181 -1.29 -9.99 -2.41
CA SER A 181 -0.24 -9.03 -2.76
C SER A 181 -0.66 -7.59 -2.54
N VAL A 182 -1.91 -7.27 -2.89
CA VAL A 182 -2.49 -5.93 -2.70
C VAL A 182 -2.61 -5.63 -1.23
N LYS A 183 -3.18 -6.56 -0.44
CA LYS A 183 -3.25 -6.44 1.02
C LYS A 183 -1.86 -6.17 1.61
N LYS A 184 -0.88 -7.01 1.25
CA LYS A 184 0.50 -6.91 1.77
C LYS A 184 1.13 -5.56 1.43
N PHE A 185 0.96 -5.04 0.22
CA PHE A 185 1.44 -3.70 -0.14
C PHE A 185 0.74 -2.60 0.66
N LEU A 186 -0.59 -2.64 0.70
CA LEU A 186 -1.43 -1.65 1.37
C LEU A 186 -1.27 -1.65 2.89
N SER A 187 -0.75 -2.71 3.51
CA SER A 187 -0.41 -2.74 4.94
C SER A 187 0.98 -2.17 5.27
N ASN A 188 1.80 -1.83 4.26
CA ASN A 188 3.20 -1.45 4.45
C ASN A 188 3.55 -0.06 3.89
N LEU A 189 2.55 0.79 3.62
CA LEU A 189 2.75 2.11 2.99
C LEU A 189 3.50 3.11 3.88
N LEU A 190 3.42 2.95 5.21
CA LEU A 190 4.16 3.77 6.18
C LEU A 190 5.53 3.19 6.56
N VAL A 191 6.01 2.19 5.83
CA VAL A 191 7.43 1.80 5.78
C VAL A 191 8.07 2.61 4.65
N PRO A 192 9.30 3.14 4.76
CA PRO A 192 9.96 3.83 3.65
C PRO A 192 9.97 3.00 2.34
N PRO A 193 10.07 3.64 1.16
CA PRO A 193 10.01 2.95 -0.14
C PRO A 193 11.34 2.31 -0.54
N ASP A 194 12.12 1.81 0.42
CA ASP A 194 13.36 1.10 0.14
C ASP A 194 13.08 -0.19 -0.67
N PRO A 195 14.06 -0.69 -1.46
CA PRO A 195 13.89 -1.90 -2.29
C PRO A 195 13.51 -3.17 -1.52
N GLY A 196 13.39 -3.10 -0.18
CA GLY A 196 12.93 -4.16 0.70
C GLY A 196 11.49 -4.01 1.20
N ARG A 197 10.75 -2.94 0.85
CA ARG A 197 9.39 -2.72 1.37
C ARG A 197 8.51 -3.97 1.15
N PRO A 198 7.95 -4.57 2.22
CA PRO A 198 7.07 -5.71 2.08
C PRO A 198 5.87 -5.41 1.17
N GLY A 199 5.55 -6.36 0.30
CA GLY A 199 4.47 -6.19 -0.69
C GLY A 199 4.87 -5.41 -1.95
N SER A 200 6.09 -4.86 -2.04
CA SER A 200 6.60 -4.22 -3.27
C SER A 200 7.57 -5.10 -4.06
N LYS A 201 8.11 -6.14 -3.44
CA LYS A 201 9.10 -7.04 -4.06
C LYS A 201 8.44 -7.97 -5.08
N VAL A 202 8.94 -7.93 -6.30
CA VAL A 202 8.60 -8.86 -7.38
C VAL A 202 9.71 -9.92 -7.46
N PRO A 203 9.38 -11.24 -7.47
CA PRO A 203 10.38 -12.28 -7.63
C PRO A 203 11.18 -12.12 -8.92
N LYS A 204 12.50 -12.29 -8.84
CA LYS A 204 13.33 -12.32 -10.05
C LYS A 204 13.14 -13.65 -10.77
N LEU A 205 12.42 -13.62 -11.89
CA LEU A 205 12.22 -14.81 -12.72
C LEU A 205 13.50 -15.13 -13.50
N GLN A 206 14.04 -16.34 -13.30
CA GLN A 206 15.21 -16.85 -14.02
C GLN A 206 14.83 -17.97 -14.99
N TYR A 207 15.31 -17.88 -16.21
CA TYR A 207 15.18 -18.90 -17.26
C TYR A 207 16.44 -18.90 -18.14
N SER A 208 16.63 -19.99 -18.89
CA SER A 208 17.78 -20.14 -19.80
C SER A 208 17.73 -19.08 -20.91
N GLU A 209 18.90 -18.59 -21.35
CA GLU A 209 19.03 -17.57 -22.42
C GLU A 209 18.37 -18.00 -23.74
N ASN A 210 18.16 -19.30 -23.93
CA ASN A 210 17.53 -19.86 -25.14
C ASN A 210 15.99 -19.79 -25.13
N ILE A 211 15.36 -19.36 -24.04
CA ILE A 211 13.91 -19.27 -23.89
C ILE A 211 13.48 -17.80 -24.08
N ASP A 212 12.64 -17.56 -25.08
CA ASP A 212 12.01 -16.25 -25.26
C ASP A 212 11.04 -15.97 -24.10
N SER A 213 11.08 -14.77 -23.52
CA SER A 213 10.16 -14.39 -22.45
C SER A 213 8.72 -14.29 -22.95
N SER A 214 8.52 -14.07 -24.26
CA SER A 214 7.19 -13.94 -24.87
C SER A 214 6.35 -15.23 -24.82
N ILE A 215 7.01 -16.39 -24.73
CA ILE A 215 6.34 -17.70 -24.62
C ILE A 215 6.01 -18.09 -23.18
N LEU A 216 6.49 -17.33 -22.19
CA LEU A 216 6.21 -17.58 -20.78
C LEU A 216 4.89 -16.95 -20.36
N LEU A 217 4.00 -17.77 -19.81
CA LEU A 217 2.75 -17.31 -19.17
C LEU A 217 2.99 -16.52 -17.88
N LEU A 218 4.05 -16.84 -17.14
CA LEU A 218 4.31 -16.19 -15.85
C LEU A 218 4.95 -14.83 -16.12
N ARG A 219 4.21 -13.78 -15.79
CA ARG A 219 4.65 -12.39 -15.85
C ARG A 219 4.91 -11.87 -14.43
N ASP A 220 5.61 -10.75 -14.35
CA ASP A 220 5.97 -10.09 -13.10
C ASP A 220 4.75 -9.79 -12.23
N GLU A 221 3.62 -9.41 -12.82
CA GLU A 221 2.38 -9.10 -12.11
C GLU A 221 1.76 -10.34 -11.46
N TYR A 222 1.78 -11.48 -12.16
CA TYR A 222 1.32 -12.77 -11.63
C TYR A 222 2.28 -13.30 -10.56
N ALA A 223 3.59 -13.17 -10.78
CA ALA A 223 4.60 -13.56 -9.81
C ALA A 223 4.47 -12.74 -8.52
N TRP A 224 4.27 -11.42 -8.64
CA TRP A 224 3.99 -10.54 -7.52
C TRP A 224 2.71 -10.92 -6.78
N HIS A 225 1.64 -11.24 -7.51
CA HIS A 225 0.37 -11.68 -6.92
C HIS A 225 0.52 -12.94 -6.06
N MET A 226 1.08 -14.01 -6.63
CA MET A 226 1.36 -15.26 -5.91
C MET A 226 2.31 -15.01 -4.74
N GLY A 227 3.31 -14.15 -4.96
CA GLY A 227 4.27 -13.76 -3.94
C GLY A 227 3.69 -12.99 -2.76
N GLY A 228 2.48 -12.44 -2.89
CA GLY A 228 1.74 -11.82 -1.81
C GLY A 228 1.54 -12.74 -0.60
N ALA A 229 1.43 -14.05 -0.82
CA ALA A 229 1.26 -15.05 0.24
C ALA A 229 2.56 -15.57 0.85
N LEU A 230 3.72 -15.22 0.28
CA LEU A 230 5.02 -15.77 0.68
C LEU A 230 5.81 -14.83 1.60
N SER A 231 6.84 -15.34 2.27
CA SER A 231 7.81 -14.54 3.04
C SER A 231 8.74 -13.72 2.14
N HIS A 232 9.57 -12.85 2.71
CA HIS A 232 10.52 -12.05 1.91
C HIS A 232 11.63 -12.91 1.28
N GLU A 233 12.04 -13.98 1.96
CA GLU A 233 13.10 -14.91 1.55
C GLU A 233 12.66 -15.74 0.34
N GLU A 234 11.42 -16.25 0.37
CA GLU A 234 10.81 -17.01 -0.73
C GLU A 234 10.57 -16.18 -2.01
N LEU A 235 10.67 -14.85 -1.92
CA LEU A 235 10.47 -13.90 -3.03
C LEU A 235 11.76 -13.47 -3.72
N GLU A 236 12.91 -14.03 -3.38
CA GLU A 236 14.17 -13.63 -4.00
C GLU A 236 14.23 -14.00 -5.49
N GLU A 237 14.24 -15.30 -5.77
CA GLU A 237 14.53 -15.80 -7.10
C GLU A 237 13.71 -17.04 -7.41
N TRP A 238 13.06 -17.01 -8.57
CA TRP A 238 12.21 -18.10 -9.05
C TRP A 238 12.78 -18.64 -10.35
N LYS A 239 13.27 -19.88 -10.32
CA LYS A 239 13.91 -20.51 -11.48
C LYS A 239 12.91 -21.37 -12.24
N LEU A 240 12.82 -21.16 -13.55
CA LEU A 240 12.05 -22.00 -14.45
C LEU A 240 12.66 -23.41 -14.47
N LEU A 241 11.91 -24.39 -13.99
CA LEU A 241 12.28 -25.80 -14.01
C LEU A 241 11.79 -26.50 -15.28
N TYR A 242 10.60 -26.12 -15.72
CA TYR A 242 9.93 -26.80 -16.82
C TYR A 242 9.04 -25.84 -17.58
N HIS A 243 9.12 -25.93 -18.91
CA HIS A 243 8.23 -25.27 -19.84
C HIS A 243 7.79 -26.29 -20.89
N SER A 244 6.49 -26.30 -21.20
CA SER A 244 5.93 -27.06 -22.31
C SER A 244 4.87 -26.25 -23.03
N SER A 245 4.91 -26.27 -24.36
CA SER A 245 3.90 -25.68 -25.24
C SER A 245 3.38 -26.77 -26.18
N LEU A 246 2.16 -27.26 -25.95
CA LEU A 246 1.54 -28.27 -26.81
C LEU A 246 0.16 -27.78 -27.27
N ASN A 247 -0.06 -27.74 -28.58
CA ASN A 247 -1.34 -27.33 -29.20
C ASN A 247 -1.84 -25.94 -28.74
N GLY A 248 -0.93 -24.99 -28.52
CA GLY A 248 -1.27 -23.63 -28.07
C GLY A 248 -1.52 -23.49 -26.56
N LEU A 249 -1.43 -24.57 -25.80
CA LEU A 249 -1.45 -24.53 -24.33
C LEU A 249 -0.01 -24.50 -23.82
N SER A 250 0.31 -23.48 -23.03
CA SER A 250 1.60 -23.35 -22.37
C SER A 250 1.47 -23.71 -20.89
N PHE A 251 2.50 -24.33 -20.32
CA PHE A 251 2.59 -24.64 -18.90
C PHE A 251 4.02 -24.35 -18.42
N ASN A 252 4.12 -23.62 -17.31
CA ASN A 252 5.39 -23.25 -16.70
C ASN A 252 5.42 -23.74 -15.25
N THR A 253 6.55 -24.29 -14.81
CA THR A 253 6.83 -24.58 -13.41
C THR A 253 8.05 -23.81 -12.97
N PHE A 254 7.89 -22.96 -11.96
CA PHE A 254 8.97 -22.24 -11.31
C PHE A 254 9.20 -22.81 -9.93
N LEU A 255 10.47 -22.87 -9.51
CA LEU A 255 10.88 -23.19 -8.15
C LEU A 255 11.42 -21.92 -7.49
N GLY A 256 10.77 -21.50 -6.41
CA GLY A 256 11.31 -20.46 -5.53
C GLY A 256 12.44 -21.01 -4.67
N ASN A 257 13.39 -20.17 -4.29
CA ASN A 257 14.43 -20.54 -3.35
C ASN A 257 13.80 -20.95 -2.01
N ILE A 258 13.97 -22.22 -1.62
CA ILE A 258 13.62 -22.73 -0.29
C ILE A 258 14.97 -22.91 0.41
N SER A 259 15.41 -21.88 1.13
CA SER A 259 16.64 -21.93 1.94
C SER A 259 16.40 -22.69 3.24
#